data_AF-A0A2V5PNW1-F1
#
_entry.id   AF-A0A2V5PNW1-F1
#
_cell.length_a   1.000
_cell.length_b   1.000
_cell.length_c   1.000
_cell.angle_alpha   90.00
_cell.angle_beta   90.00
_cell.angle_gamma   90.00
#
_symmetry.space_group_name_H-M   'P 1'
#
loop_
_entity.id
_entity.type
_entity.pdbx_description
1 polymer ?
#
loop_
_entity_poly.entity_id
_entity_poly.type
_entity_poly.pdbx_seq_one_letter_code
_entity_poly.pdbx_strand_id
1 'polypeptide(L)'
;MKPFVRWILIPVLSLHAGSASAAAGEPTQQIQRGESFLTNLFDASLHLLPEYPGCSTYWLFHDNYLAAHLLEKTRPDLSRRIRATLARFGVTNSGKIEIVFGEAQQPLPFRTYVLTNVAVLEGKTVRTELVTTNILSGWDEYADLLLLASLVEAGSAPAKARKEFDRAVAMWDGEGFMDRATKATGVYAAYKLALYLIAADRLHVWAPPRDEAIARLLAMQSPEGGFKTDYKAGKPLGAANVETTCLSLLALRTLRD
;
A
#
# COMPACT_ATOMS: atom_id res chain seq x y z
N MET A 1 -75.73 -28.80 -14.06
CA MET A 1 -74.75 -28.29 -13.07
C MET A 1 -73.35 -28.67 -13.55
N LYS A 2 -72.54 -27.68 -13.93
CA LYS A 2 -71.13 -27.84 -14.35
C LYS A 2 -70.22 -27.57 -13.15
N PRO A 3 -69.13 -28.32 -12.93
CA PRO A 3 -67.97 -27.79 -12.24
C PRO A 3 -66.88 -27.37 -13.24
N PHE A 4 -66.48 -26.12 -13.10
CA PHE A 4 -65.30 -25.49 -13.71
C PHE A 4 -64.02 -26.14 -13.13
N VAL A 5 -63.14 -26.66 -13.99
CA VAL A 5 -61.74 -26.95 -13.61
C VAL A 5 -60.89 -25.79 -14.10
N ARG A 6 -60.34 -25.03 -13.15
CA ARG A 6 -59.49 -23.87 -13.39
C ARG A 6 -58.04 -24.35 -13.47
N TRP A 7 -57.41 -24.14 -14.62
CA TRP A 7 -55.98 -24.36 -14.82
C TRP A 7 -55.19 -23.38 -13.94
N ILE A 8 -54.30 -23.90 -13.09
CA ILE A 8 -53.29 -23.09 -12.37
C ILE A 8 -51.97 -23.25 -13.13
N LEU A 9 -51.58 -22.19 -13.84
CA LEU A 9 -50.22 -21.99 -14.33
C LEU A 9 -49.29 -21.78 -13.13
N ILE A 10 -48.32 -22.67 -12.95
CA ILE A 10 -47.21 -22.48 -12.03
C ILE A 10 -46.20 -21.56 -12.74
N PRO A 11 -45.87 -20.37 -12.22
CA PRO A 11 -44.75 -19.61 -12.74
C PRO A 11 -43.45 -20.30 -12.30
N VAL A 12 -42.67 -20.74 -13.27
CA VAL A 12 -41.27 -21.10 -13.06
C VAL A 12 -40.53 -19.82 -12.68
N LEU A 13 -40.19 -19.67 -11.40
CA LEU A 13 -39.27 -18.65 -10.92
C LEU A 13 -37.88 -18.97 -11.49
N SER A 14 -37.49 -18.21 -12.52
CA SER A 14 -36.11 -18.16 -12.99
C SER A 14 -35.22 -17.60 -11.89
N LEU A 15 -34.48 -18.49 -11.23
CA LEU A 15 -33.32 -18.15 -10.40
C LEU A 15 -32.31 -17.39 -11.29
N HIS A 16 -32.22 -16.08 -11.09
CA HIS A 16 -31.13 -15.28 -11.63
C HIS A 16 -29.85 -15.67 -10.89
N ALA A 17 -29.05 -16.53 -11.51
CA ALA A 17 -27.65 -16.68 -11.18
C ALA A 17 -26.92 -15.42 -11.65
N GLY A 18 -26.72 -14.46 -10.75
CA GLY A 18 -26.02 -13.23 -11.08
C GLY A 18 -25.54 -12.49 -9.85
N SER A 19 -24.41 -12.90 -9.29
CA SER A 19 -23.55 -12.03 -8.45
C SER A 19 -22.26 -12.71 -7.98
N ALA A 20 -21.51 -13.37 -8.88
CA ALA A 20 -20.12 -13.77 -8.59
C ALA A 20 -19.09 -12.99 -9.43
N SER A 21 -19.53 -12.25 -10.46
CA SER A 21 -18.66 -11.53 -11.41
C SER A 21 -18.32 -10.09 -10.99
N ALA A 22 -19.15 -9.45 -10.15
CA ALA A 22 -18.95 -8.05 -9.77
C ALA A 22 -17.80 -7.85 -8.76
N ALA A 23 -17.60 -8.78 -7.81
CA ALA A 23 -16.60 -8.63 -6.76
C ALA A 23 -15.16 -8.85 -7.25
N ALA A 24 -14.94 -9.73 -8.24
CA ALA A 24 -13.61 -9.97 -8.82
C ALA A 24 -13.18 -8.88 -9.83
N GLY A 25 -14.14 -8.12 -10.38
CA GLY A 25 -13.89 -7.05 -11.35
C GLY A 25 -13.34 -5.76 -10.72
N GLU A 26 -13.81 -5.43 -9.51
CA GLU A 26 -13.44 -4.20 -8.81
C GLU A 26 -11.91 -4.13 -8.57
N PRO A 27 -11.26 -5.01 -7.76
CA PRO A 27 -9.82 -4.88 -7.48
C PRO A 27 -8.94 -4.85 -8.73
N THR A 28 -9.32 -5.59 -9.77
CA THR A 28 -8.57 -5.62 -11.04
C THR A 28 -8.60 -4.25 -11.73
N GLN A 29 -9.75 -3.59 -11.77
CA GLN A 29 -9.88 -2.26 -12.35
C GLN A 29 -9.12 -1.21 -11.53
N GLN A 30 -9.22 -1.24 -10.20
CA GLN A 30 -8.45 -0.33 -9.36
C GLN A 30 -6.94 -0.52 -9.53
N ILE A 31 -6.48 -1.78 -9.66
CA ILE A 31 -5.07 -2.07 -9.91
C ILE A 31 -4.61 -1.45 -11.23
N GLN A 32 -5.35 -1.67 -12.31
CA GLN A 32 -5.01 -1.12 -13.63
C GLN A 32 -4.95 0.41 -13.64
N ARG A 33 -5.88 1.07 -12.93
CA ARG A 33 -5.88 2.53 -12.80
C ARG A 33 -4.66 3.04 -12.04
N GLY A 34 -4.27 2.38 -10.94
CA GLY A 34 -3.08 2.77 -10.19
C GLY A 34 -1.78 2.50 -10.94
N GLU A 35 -1.67 1.38 -11.66
CA GLU A 35 -0.51 1.13 -12.54
C GLU A 35 -0.40 2.15 -13.68
N SER A 36 -1.54 2.58 -14.23
CA SER A 36 -1.58 3.64 -15.25
C SER A 36 -1.13 4.98 -14.66
N PHE A 37 -1.57 5.32 -13.45
CA PHE A 37 -1.11 6.51 -12.73
C PHE A 37 0.42 6.53 -12.57
N LEU A 38 1.01 5.44 -12.07
CA LEU A 38 2.46 5.31 -11.90
C LEU A 38 3.21 5.41 -13.23
N THR A 39 2.71 4.73 -14.26
CA THR A 39 3.28 4.80 -15.62
C THR A 39 3.30 6.22 -16.16
N ASN A 40 2.20 6.96 -16.00
CA ASN A 40 2.05 8.31 -16.53
C ASN A 40 2.90 9.34 -15.77
N LEU A 41 3.33 9.01 -14.54
CA LEU A 41 4.27 9.80 -13.76
C LEU A 41 5.74 9.60 -14.14
N PHE A 42 6.06 8.60 -14.96
CA PHE A 42 7.43 8.28 -15.28
C PHE A 42 8.13 9.43 -16.03
N ASP A 43 9.15 10.00 -15.41
CA ASP A 43 9.98 11.04 -16.00
C ASP A 43 11.07 10.41 -16.85
N ALA A 44 10.94 10.54 -18.17
CA ALA A 44 11.90 9.97 -19.11
C ALA A 44 13.30 10.59 -19.02
N SER A 45 13.46 11.81 -18.50
CA SER A 45 14.76 12.47 -18.35
C SER A 45 15.55 11.95 -17.15
N LEU A 46 14.86 11.63 -16.06
CA LEU A 46 15.48 11.10 -14.84
C LEU A 46 15.40 9.58 -14.74
N HIS A 47 14.51 8.94 -15.50
CA HIS A 47 14.13 7.53 -15.37
C HIS A 47 13.62 7.16 -13.97
N LEU A 48 12.89 8.09 -13.35
CA LEU A 48 12.30 7.98 -12.03
C LEU A 48 10.88 8.56 -12.04
N LEU A 49 10.08 8.24 -11.03
CA LEU A 49 8.79 8.85 -10.75
C LEU A 49 8.98 9.95 -9.68
N PRO A 50 8.37 11.14 -9.85
CA PRO A 50 8.30 12.13 -8.79
C PRO A 50 7.39 11.64 -7.66
N GLU A 51 7.51 12.25 -6.48
CA GLU A 51 6.70 11.88 -5.31
C GLU A 51 5.19 11.91 -5.60
N TYR A 52 4.73 12.93 -6.32
CA TYR A 52 3.35 13.09 -6.79
C TYR A 52 3.31 13.94 -8.08
N PRO A 53 2.19 13.99 -8.82
CA PRO A 53 2.08 14.79 -10.04
C PRO A 53 2.47 16.26 -9.83
N GLY A 54 3.42 16.76 -10.61
CA GLY A 54 3.92 18.13 -10.52
C GLY A 54 4.94 18.39 -9.42
N CYS A 55 5.31 17.38 -8.62
CA CYS A 55 6.42 17.50 -7.66
C CYS A 55 7.77 17.50 -8.37
N SER A 56 8.74 18.25 -7.84
CA SER A 56 10.15 18.22 -8.27
C SER A 56 11.04 17.33 -7.41
N THR A 57 10.47 16.63 -6.43
CA THR A 57 11.19 15.69 -5.55
C THR A 57 11.00 14.25 -6.01
N TYR A 58 12.09 13.48 -6.04
CA TYR A 58 12.12 12.08 -6.46
C TYR A 58 12.79 11.25 -5.37
N TRP A 59 12.03 10.39 -4.69
CA TRP A 59 12.55 9.52 -3.65
C TRP A 59 13.07 8.20 -4.24
N LEU A 60 14.33 7.88 -3.99
CA LEU A 60 14.95 6.67 -4.53
C LEU A 60 14.31 5.40 -3.96
N PHE A 61 14.03 5.35 -2.66
CA PHE A 61 13.54 4.12 -2.01
C PHE A 61 12.03 4.08 -1.80
N HIS A 62 11.47 5.04 -1.10
CA HIS A 62 10.06 4.98 -0.71
C HIS A 62 9.11 5.09 -1.92
N ASP A 63 9.55 5.74 -3.00
CA ASP A 63 8.77 5.79 -4.24
C ASP A 63 9.33 4.83 -5.29
N ASN A 64 10.57 5.02 -5.72
CA ASN A 64 11.08 4.43 -6.94
C ASN A 64 11.50 2.96 -6.80
N TYR A 65 12.05 2.55 -5.66
CA TYR A 65 12.29 1.14 -5.37
C TYR A 65 10.95 0.38 -5.28
N LEU A 66 9.96 0.91 -4.56
CA LEU A 66 8.61 0.31 -4.54
C LEU A 66 8.01 0.19 -5.94
N ALA A 67 8.05 1.27 -6.73
CA ALA A 67 7.53 1.28 -8.09
C ALA A 67 8.24 0.25 -8.98
N ALA A 68 9.56 0.13 -8.87
CA ALA A 68 10.32 -0.86 -9.62
C ALA A 68 9.91 -2.31 -9.29
N HIS A 69 9.68 -2.64 -8.02
CA HIS A 69 9.18 -3.96 -7.62
C HIS A 69 7.75 -4.19 -8.11
N LEU A 70 6.86 -3.23 -7.89
CA LEU A 70 5.45 -3.36 -8.29
C LEU A 70 5.29 -3.58 -9.80
N LEU A 71 6.02 -2.82 -10.60
CA LEU A 71 5.93 -2.78 -12.06
C LEU A 71 6.73 -3.87 -12.77
N GLU A 72 7.52 -4.68 -12.06
CA GLU A 72 8.40 -5.68 -12.67
C GLU A 72 7.68 -6.61 -13.65
N LYS A 73 6.47 -7.06 -13.31
CA LYS A 73 5.68 -7.97 -14.15
C LYS A 73 4.91 -7.26 -15.26
N THR A 74 4.34 -6.08 -14.99
CA THR A 74 3.41 -5.41 -15.91
C THR A 74 4.11 -4.39 -16.82
N ARG A 75 5.21 -3.79 -16.36
CA ARG A 75 6.06 -2.82 -17.07
C ARG A 75 7.55 -3.08 -16.80
N PRO A 76 8.09 -4.24 -17.24
CA PRO A 76 9.50 -4.61 -17.02
C PRO A 76 10.50 -3.63 -17.67
N ASP A 77 10.06 -2.86 -18.68
CA ASP A 77 10.84 -1.77 -19.26
C ASP A 77 11.10 -0.64 -18.26
N LEU A 78 10.05 -0.17 -17.57
CA LEU A 78 10.15 0.91 -16.58
C LEU A 78 10.88 0.42 -15.33
N SER A 79 10.54 -0.76 -14.84
CA SER A 79 11.22 -1.37 -13.68
C SER A 79 12.75 -1.42 -13.87
N ARG A 80 13.22 -1.90 -15.03
CA ARG A 80 14.67 -1.95 -15.33
C ARG A 80 15.31 -0.56 -15.39
N ARG A 81 14.64 0.43 -15.98
CA ARG A 81 15.16 1.80 -16.06
C ARG A 81 15.26 2.47 -14.69
N ILE A 82 14.26 2.25 -13.83
CA ILE A 82 14.28 2.74 -12.45
C ILE A 82 15.43 2.07 -11.69
N ARG A 83 15.51 0.73 -11.70
CA ARG A 83 16.58 -0.02 -11.01
C ARG A 83 17.98 0.39 -11.48
N ALA A 84 18.19 0.57 -12.79
CA ALA A 84 19.45 1.06 -13.32
C ALA A 84 19.80 2.46 -12.79
N THR A 85 18.80 3.31 -12.61
CA THR A 85 18.98 4.66 -12.04
C THR A 85 19.29 4.61 -10.54
N LEU A 86 18.60 3.76 -9.78
CA LEU A 86 18.92 3.54 -8.36
C LEU A 86 20.39 3.11 -8.20
N ALA A 87 20.84 2.15 -9.01
CA ALA A 87 22.24 1.70 -9.01
C ALA A 87 23.23 2.82 -9.38
N ARG A 88 22.89 3.68 -10.35
CA ARG A 88 23.73 4.83 -10.75
C ARG A 88 23.92 5.84 -9.62
N PHE A 89 22.92 6.05 -8.78
CA PHE A 89 23.03 6.94 -7.61
C PHE A 89 23.79 6.31 -6.44
N GLY A 90 24.17 5.03 -6.52
CA GLY A 90 25.00 4.36 -5.51
C GLY A 90 24.29 4.11 -4.18
N VAL A 91 22.98 4.39 -4.10
CA VAL A 91 22.18 4.11 -2.89
C VAL A 91 21.65 2.70 -3.00
N THR A 92 22.15 1.81 -2.15
CA THR A 92 21.86 0.36 -2.22
C THR A 92 20.84 -0.11 -1.20
N ASN A 93 20.52 0.71 -0.19
CA ASN A 93 19.47 0.43 0.79
C ASN A 93 18.98 1.72 1.47
N SER A 94 17.71 1.72 1.87
CA SER A 94 17.13 2.60 2.89
C SER A 94 17.00 1.90 4.25
N GLY A 95 16.87 0.57 4.24
CA GLY A 95 16.75 -0.25 5.46
C GLY A 95 15.35 -0.27 6.08
N LYS A 96 14.30 0.08 5.32
CA LYS A 96 12.91 0.06 5.80
C LYS A 96 11.95 -0.52 4.78
N ILE A 97 11.81 0.12 3.62
CA ILE A 97 10.75 -0.25 2.67
C ILE A 97 11.01 -1.61 2.01
N GLU A 98 12.26 -2.04 1.97
CA GLU A 98 12.70 -3.37 1.53
C GLU A 98 12.11 -4.51 2.38
N ILE A 99 11.65 -4.22 3.61
CA ILE A 99 10.97 -5.19 4.49
C ILE A 99 9.72 -5.76 3.81
N VAL A 100 8.99 -4.95 3.03
CA VAL A 100 7.77 -5.38 2.33
C VAL A 100 8.04 -6.58 1.39
N PHE A 101 9.25 -6.63 0.82
CA PHE A 101 9.69 -7.68 -0.09
C PHE A 101 10.61 -8.72 0.57
N GLY A 102 10.92 -8.58 1.86
CA GLY A 102 11.86 -9.46 2.56
C GLY A 102 13.33 -9.27 2.15
N GLU A 103 13.68 -8.09 1.62
CA GLU A 103 15.01 -7.79 1.08
C GLU A 103 15.88 -6.95 2.04
N ALA A 104 15.32 -6.51 3.17
CA ALA A 104 16.06 -5.77 4.18
C ALA A 104 17.11 -6.66 4.88
N GLN A 105 18.38 -6.25 4.87
CA GLN A 105 19.48 -7.04 5.44
C GLN A 105 19.49 -7.06 6.98
N GLN A 106 19.21 -5.91 7.61
CA GLN A 106 19.18 -5.76 9.06
C GLN A 106 17.95 -4.95 9.50
N PRO A 107 16.74 -5.51 9.34
CA PRO A 107 15.50 -4.76 9.50
C PRO A 107 15.17 -4.43 10.97
N LEU A 108 15.71 -5.20 11.93
CA LEU A 108 15.50 -4.98 13.36
C LEU A 108 16.85 -4.95 14.12
N PRO A 109 16.95 -4.16 15.21
CA PRO A 109 15.96 -3.20 15.69
C PRO A 109 15.79 -2.02 14.71
N PHE A 110 14.62 -1.37 14.68
CA PHE A 110 14.45 -0.17 13.88
C PHE A 110 15.44 0.90 14.31
N ARG A 111 15.96 1.62 13.32
CA ARG A 111 16.94 2.70 13.52
C ARG A 111 16.37 4.01 13.05
N THR A 112 16.93 5.12 13.52
CA THR A 112 16.54 6.44 13.03
C THR A 112 17.07 6.63 11.62
N TYR A 113 16.44 7.53 10.87
CA TYR A 113 16.78 7.79 9.49
C TYR A 113 17.03 9.27 9.24
N VAL A 114 17.86 9.56 8.23
CA VAL A 114 18.16 10.93 7.79
C VAL A 114 17.78 11.09 6.33
N LEU A 115 16.96 12.08 6.03
CA LEU A 115 16.60 12.46 4.67
C LEU A 115 17.78 13.20 4.03
N THR A 116 18.25 12.69 2.90
CA THR A 116 19.46 13.18 2.23
C THR A 116 19.15 13.54 0.79
N ASN A 117 19.64 14.70 0.33
CA ASN A 117 19.63 15.05 -1.07
C ASN A 117 20.82 14.36 -1.75
N VAL A 118 20.55 13.54 -2.76
CA VAL A 118 21.57 12.79 -3.49
C VAL A 118 22.07 13.60 -4.70
N ALA A 119 21.15 14.30 -5.37
CA ALA A 119 21.47 15.15 -6.51
C ALA A 119 20.41 16.23 -6.72
N VAL A 120 20.81 17.30 -7.40
CA VAL A 120 19.91 18.29 -8.00
C VAL A 120 20.21 18.36 -9.48
N LEU A 121 19.22 18.06 -10.33
CA LEU A 121 19.34 17.96 -11.78
C LEU A 121 18.22 18.79 -12.41
N GLU A 122 18.56 19.86 -13.13
CA GLU A 122 17.58 20.71 -13.84
C GLU A 122 16.41 21.18 -12.94
N GLY A 123 16.71 21.57 -11.70
CA GLY A 123 15.70 22.02 -10.73
C GLY A 123 14.90 20.89 -10.06
N LYS A 124 15.18 19.62 -10.38
CA LYS A 124 14.61 18.44 -9.74
C LYS A 124 15.56 17.92 -8.65
N THR A 125 15.01 17.59 -7.49
CA THR A 125 15.77 17.09 -6.35
C THR A 125 15.58 15.59 -6.20
N VAL A 126 16.67 14.84 -6.33
CA VAL A 126 16.71 13.40 -6.05
C VAL A 126 17.10 13.19 -4.60
N ARG A 127 16.27 12.47 -3.85
CA ARG A 127 16.42 12.28 -2.41
C ARG A 127 16.40 10.81 -2.03
N THR A 128 16.99 10.49 -0.89
CA THR A 128 16.88 9.18 -0.27
C THR A 128 16.75 9.30 1.24
N GLU A 129 16.30 8.23 1.87
CA GLU A 129 16.41 8.01 3.30
C GLU A 129 17.66 7.16 3.57
N LEU A 130 18.52 7.58 4.51
CA LEU A 130 19.67 6.81 4.97
C LEU A 130 19.44 6.35 6.40
N VAL A 131 19.57 5.04 6.62
CA VAL A 131 19.54 4.45 7.96
C VAL A 131 20.77 4.88 8.76
N THR A 132 20.56 5.33 9.99
CA THR A 132 21.63 5.66 10.94
C THR A 132 21.98 4.46 11.81
N THR A 133 22.97 4.61 12.69
CA THR A 133 23.26 3.61 13.72
C THR A 133 22.39 3.74 14.97
N ASN A 134 21.67 4.85 15.15
CA ASN A 134 20.88 5.10 16.35
C ASN A 134 19.61 4.24 16.34
N ILE A 135 19.32 3.54 17.43
CA ILE A 135 18.09 2.77 17.59
C ILE A 135 16.91 3.74 17.78
N LEU A 136 15.82 3.50 17.06
CA LEU A 136 14.59 4.26 17.21
C LEU A 136 13.83 3.77 18.45
N SER A 137 13.84 4.56 19.52
CA SER A 137 13.04 4.28 20.73
C SER A 137 11.56 4.63 20.50
N GLY A 138 10.64 3.85 21.08
CA GLY A 138 9.19 4.09 20.97
C GLY A 138 8.62 3.80 19.59
N TRP A 139 9.34 3.02 18.76
CA TRP A 139 8.85 2.60 17.44
C TRP A 139 7.52 1.84 17.53
N ASP A 140 7.26 1.20 18.66
CA ASP A 140 6.08 0.40 18.94
C ASP A 140 4.84 1.23 19.31
N GLU A 141 4.96 2.56 19.30
CA GLU A 141 3.85 3.51 19.33
C GLU A 141 3.31 3.87 17.94
N TYR A 142 3.91 3.32 16.88
CA TYR A 142 3.57 3.56 15.48
C TYR A 142 3.05 2.27 14.81
N ALA A 143 1.88 2.36 14.19
CA ALA A 143 1.20 1.17 13.65
C ALA A 143 1.96 0.59 12.45
N ASP A 144 2.52 1.43 11.58
CA ASP A 144 3.33 0.98 10.44
C ASP A 144 4.59 0.24 10.87
N LEU A 145 5.27 0.69 11.92
CA LEU A 145 6.46 0.01 12.42
C LEU A 145 6.11 -1.34 13.07
N LEU A 146 4.99 -1.43 13.79
CA LEU A 146 4.46 -2.71 14.28
C LEU A 146 4.14 -3.68 13.13
N LEU A 147 3.50 -3.18 12.07
CA LEU A 147 3.18 -3.98 10.88
C LEU A 147 4.45 -4.44 10.15
N LEU A 148 5.44 -3.56 9.96
CA LEU A 148 6.73 -3.93 9.37
C LEU A 148 7.48 -4.94 10.24
N ALA A 149 7.48 -4.78 11.57
CA ALA A 149 8.08 -5.77 12.47
C ALA A 149 7.40 -7.14 12.34
N SER A 150 6.07 -7.16 12.21
CA SER A 150 5.33 -8.41 11.98
C SER A 150 5.75 -9.11 10.68
N LEU A 151 6.01 -8.36 9.61
CA LEU A 151 6.50 -8.90 8.34
C LEU A 151 7.90 -9.51 8.46
N VAL A 152 8.81 -8.84 9.17
CA VAL A 152 10.18 -9.33 9.42
C VAL A 152 10.16 -10.66 10.18
N GLU A 153 9.28 -10.77 11.17
CA GLU A 153 9.27 -11.88 12.11
C GLU A 153 8.43 -13.06 11.63
N ALA A 154 7.61 -12.89 10.59
CA ALA A 154 6.64 -13.89 10.13
C ALA A 154 7.25 -15.29 9.88
N GLY A 155 8.47 -15.35 9.33
CA GLY A 155 9.14 -16.63 9.04
C GLY A 155 9.97 -17.20 10.19
N SER A 156 10.53 -16.36 11.08
CA SER A 156 11.53 -16.76 12.07
C SER A 156 11.00 -16.78 13.51
N ALA A 157 9.98 -15.96 13.81
CA ALA A 157 9.35 -15.86 15.11
C ALA A 157 7.83 -15.61 14.99
N PRO A 158 7.04 -16.58 14.50
CA PRO A 158 5.62 -16.38 14.18
C PRO A 158 4.77 -15.85 15.36
N ALA A 159 5.06 -16.29 16.59
CA ALA A 159 4.36 -15.81 17.78
C ALA A 159 4.64 -14.32 18.06
N LYS A 160 5.87 -13.87 17.80
CA LYS A 160 6.25 -12.46 17.96
C LYS A 160 5.66 -11.62 16.83
N ALA A 161 5.72 -12.13 15.60
CA ALA A 161 5.08 -11.53 14.44
C ALA A 161 3.59 -11.27 14.67
N ARG A 162 2.88 -12.30 15.17
CA ARG A 162 1.46 -12.20 15.53
C ARG A 162 1.22 -11.17 16.63
N LYS A 163 2.08 -11.14 17.66
CA LYS A 163 1.98 -10.16 18.74
C LYS A 163 2.12 -8.73 18.23
N GLU A 164 3.09 -8.44 17.37
CA GLU A 164 3.25 -7.07 16.82
C GLU A 164 2.09 -6.69 15.89
N PHE A 165 1.58 -7.64 15.10
CA PHE A 165 0.37 -7.44 14.30
C PHE A 165 -0.85 -7.11 15.16
N ASP A 166 -1.12 -7.90 16.21
CA ASP A 166 -2.27 -7.68 17.11
C ASP A 166 -2.16 -6.33 17.84
N ARG A 167 -0.94 -5.88 18.17
CA ARG A 167 -0.71 -4.54 18.73
C ARG A 167 -1.04 -3.43 17.74
N ALA A 168 -0.71 -3.59 16.46
CA ALA A 168 -1.10 -2.64 15.43
C ALA A 168 -2.63 -2.60 15.26
N VAL A 169 -3.28 -3.77 15.22
CA VAL A 169 -4.74 -3.90 15.15
C VAL A 169 -5.42 -3.20 16.33
N ALA A 170 -4.87 -3.32 17.54
CA ALA A 170 -5.40 -2.65 18.72
C ALA A 170 -5.35 -1.11 18.64
N MET A 171 -4.60 -0.53 17.68
CA MET A 171 -4.61 0.91 17.41
C MET A 171 -5.77 1.36 16.52
N TRP A 172 -6.56 0.43 15.97
CA TRP A 172 -7.74 0.77 15.19
C TRP A 172 -8.84 1.37 16.06
N ASP A 173 -9.32 2.56 15.70
CA ASP A 173 -10.34 3.30 16.45
C ASP A 173 -11.72 3.37 15.75
N GLY A 174 -11.90 2.60 14.68
CA GLY A 174 -13.10 2.66 13.83
C GLY A 174 -12.91 3.51 12.57
N GLU A 175 -11.94 4.42 12.56
CA GLU A 175 -11.62 5.29 11.42
C GLU A 175 -10.28 4.92 10.77
N GLY A 176 -9.29 4.56 11.59
CA GLY A 176 -7.96 4.22 11.13
C GLY A 176 -7.04 3.79 12.27
N PHE A 177 -5.75 3.70 11.97
CA PHE A 177 -4.74 3.44 12.99
C PHE A 177 -4.43 4.73 13.78
N MET A 178 -5.01 4.85 14.97
CA MET A 178 -4.82 5.94 15.93
C MET A 178 -3.52 5.77 16.73
N ASP A 179 -2.41 5.75 15.99
CA ASP A 179 -1.07 5.66 16.56
C ASP A 179 -0.52 7.03 16.97
N ARG A 180 0.74 7.09 17.42
CA ARG A 180 1.34 8.36 17.90
C ARG A 180 1.28 9.48 16.86
N ALA A 181 1.51 9.17 15.58
CA ALA A 181 1.48 10.17 14.51
C ALA A 181 0.07 10.71 14.32
N THR A 182 -0.92 9.82 14.23
CA THR A 182 -2.33 10.21 14.09
C THR A 182 -2.82 10.99 15.31
N LYS A 183 -2.43 10.62 16.53
CA LYS A 183 -2.78 11.35 17.76
C LYS A 183 -2.27 12.79 17.75
N ALA A 184 -1.12 13.04 17.11
CA ALA A 184 -0.54 14.38 17.03
C ALA A 184 -1.22 15.28 15.99
N THR A 185 -1.72 14.72 14.89
CA THR A 185 -2.23 15.49 13.74
C THR A 185 -3.75 15.44 13.58
N GLY A 186 -4.40 14.40 14.12
CA GLY A 186 -5.80 14.07 13.86
C GLY A 186 -6.07 13.67 12.40
N VAL A 187 -5.04 13.18 11.68
CA VAL A 187 -5.07 12.77 10.28
C VAL A 187 -4.48 11.37 10.18
N TYR A 188 -5.18 10.48 9.48
CA TYR A 188 -4.75 9.10 9.28
C TYR A 188 -4.01 8.95 7.95
N ALA A 189 -3.03 8.06 7.92
CA ALA A 189 -2.25 7.77 6.71
C ALA A 189 -2.80 6.52 6.00
N ALA A 190 -3.12 6.64 4.72
CA ALA A 190 -3.71 5.57 3.91
C ALA A 190 -2.76 4.37 3.72
N TYR A 191 -1.45 4.62 3.64
CA TYR A 191 -0.47 3.53 3.46
C TYR A 191 -0.47 2.53 4.63
N LYS A 192 -0.91 2.93 5.83
CA LYS A 192 -1.03 2.04 7.00
C LYS A 192 -2.14 0.99 6.79
N LEU A 193 -3.22 1.35 6.10
CA LEU A 193 -4.26 0.41 5.69
C LEU A 193 -3.69 -0.65 4.74
N ALA A 194 -2.88 -0.21 3.77
CA ALA A 194 -2.24 -1.11 2.83
C ALA A 194 -1.23 -2.05 3.53
N LEU A 195 -0.36 -1.53 4.40
CA LEU A 195 0.57 -2.34 5.18
C LEU A 195 -0.15 -3.36 6.07
N TYR A 196 -1.29 -2.99 6.64
CA TYR A 196 -2.11 -3.90 7.43
C TYR A 196 -2.61 -5.09 6.59
N LEU A 197 -3.14 -4.83 5.39
CA LEU A 197 -3.62 -5.89 4.49
C LEU A 197 -2.47 -6.79 4.01
N ILE A 198 -1.31 -6.20 3.68
CA ILE A 198 -0.10 -6.95 3.30
C ILE A 198 0.38 -7.84 4.45
N ALA A 199 0.42 -7.31 5.68
CA ALA A 199 0.81 -8.08 6.86
C ALA A 199 -0.18 -9.20 7.15
N ALA A 200 -1.49 -8.92 7.10
CA ALA A 200 -2.53 -9.90 7.35
C ALA A 200 -2.44 -11.08 6.37
N ASP A 201 -2.22 -10.77 5.09
CA ASP A 201 -1.98 -11.78 4.04
C ASP A 201 -0.73 -12.62 4.34
N ARG A 202 0.41 -11.97 4.60
CA ARG A 202 1.70 -12.65 4.85
C ARG A 202 1.67 -13.56 6.08
N LEU A 203 0.91 -13.17 7.10
CA LEU A 203 0.73 -13.92 8.34
C LEU A 203 -0.37 -14.98 8.23
N HIS A 204 -1.10 -15.03 7.10
CA HIS A 204 -2.29 -15.86 6.90
C HIS A 204 -3.34 -15.66 8.00
N VAL A 205 -3.57 -14.41 8.41
CA VAL A 205 -4.53 -14.05 9.44
C VAL A 205 -5.74 -13.32 8.86
N TRP A 206 -6.91 -13.68 9.37
CA TRP A 206 -8.13 -12.92 9.19
C TRP A 206 -8.48 -12.24 10.50
N ALA A 207 -8.27 -10.93 10.58
CA ALA A 207 -8.56 -10.12 11.75
C ALA A 207 -9.46 -8.94 11.38
N PRO A 208 -10.38 -8.51 12.26
CA PRO A 208 -10.91 -7.14 12.19
C PRO A 208 -9.74 -6.16 12.29
N PRO A 209 -9.75 -5.02 11.58
CA PRO A 209 -10.86 -4.40 10.83
C PRO A 209 -10.73 -4.59 9.30
N ARG A 210 -10.62 -5.84 8.81
CA ARG A 210 -10.26 -6.11 7.40
C ARG A 210 -11.16 -5.44 6.38
N ASP A 211 -12.48 -5.61 6.47
CA ASP A 211 -13.40 -5.12 5.46
C ASP A 211 -13.48 -3.59 5.46
N GLU A 212 -13.46 -2.98 6.66
CA GLU A 212 -13.40 -1.53 6.81
C GLU A 212 -12.10 -0.95 6.27
N ALA A 213 -10.97 -1.63 6.49
CA ALA A 213 -9.68 -1.21 5.95
C ALA A 213 -9.65 -1.27 4.41
N ILE A 214 -10.23 -2.33 3.81
CA ILE A 214 -10.35 -2.45 2.35
C ILE A 214 -11.22 -1.32 1.79
N ALA A 215 -12.42 -1.15 2.34
CA ALA A 215 -13.35 -0.11 1.89
C ALA A 215 -12.73 1.29 2.01
N ARG A 216 -12.03 1.55 3.12
CA ARG A 216 -11.33 2.81 3.35
C ARG A 216 -10.19 3.02 2.36
N LEU A 217 -9.38 2.00 2.11
CA LEU A 217 -8.27 2.06 1.16
C LEU A 217 -8.77 2.34 -0.27
N LEU A 218 -9.81 1.64 -0.71
CA LEU A 218 -10.42 1.84 -2.03
C LEU A 218 -10.98 3.26 -2.18
N ALA A 219 -11.58 3.83 -1.13
CA ALA A 219 -12.05 5.20 -1.13
C ALA A 219 -10.93 6.24 -1.29
N MET A 220 -9.66 5.86 -1.06
CA MET A 220 -8.50 6.75 -1.24
C MET A 220 -8.02 6.82 -2.69
N GLN A 221 -8.51 5.97 -3.59
CA GLN A 221 -8.12 6.04 -4.99
C GLN A 221 -8.73 7.29 -5.66
N SER A 222 -7.87 8.17 -6.19
CA SER A 222 -8.29 9.38 -6.88
C SER A 222 -8.87 9.08 -8.27
N PRO A 223 -9.57 10.04 -8.92
CA PRO A 223 -10.02 9.91 -10.31
C PRO A 223 -8.87 9.62 -11.30
N GLU A 224 -7.68 10.15 -11.04
CA GLU A 224 -6.47 9.94 -11.83
C GLU A 224 -5.82 8.55 -11.63
N GLY A 225 -6.30 7.79 -10.64
CA GLY A 225 -5.93 6.39 -10.40
C GLY A 225 -4.92 6.16 -9.28
N GLY A 226 -4.18 7.19 -8.86
CA GLY A 226 -3.28 7.11 -7.70
C GLY A 226 -4.03 7.13 -6.37
N PHE A 227 -3.38 6.73 -5.28
CA PHE A 227 -3.98 6.73 -3.94
C PHE A 227 -3.52 7.94 -3.13
N LYS A 228 -4.49 8.64 -2.53
CA LYS A 228 -4.29 9.80 -1.66
C LYS A 228 -3.55 9.39 -0.38
N THR A 229 -2.61 10.22 0.06
CA THR A 229 -1.72 9.91 1.19
C THR A 229 -2.47 9.78 2.51
N ASP A 230 -3.45 10.63 2.71
CA ASP A 230 -4.05 10.87 4.02
C ASP A 230 -5.58 10.90 3.94
N TYR A 231 -6.21 10.77 5.10
CA TYR A 231 -7.65 10.96 5.23
C TYR A 231 -8.08 11.42 6.62
N LYS A 232 -9.27 12.01 6.68
CA LYS A 232 -9.92 12.42 7.93
C LYS A 232 -11.43 12.27 7.81
N ALA A 233 -12.07 11.65 8.81
CA ALA A 233 -13.51 11.33 8.79
C ALA A 233 -13.93 10.63 7.48
N GLY A 234 -13.14 9.62 7.08
CA GLY A 234 -13.33 8.87 5.82
C GLY A 234 -13.04 9.62 4.52
N LYS A 235 -12.74 10.93 4.55
CA LYS A 235 -12.53 11.74 3.35
C LYS A 235 -11.04 11.79 2.97
N PRO A 236 -10.67 11.53 1.70
CA PRO A 236 -9.29 11.64 1.24
C PRO A 236 -8.75 13.07 1.36
N LEU A 237 -7.46 13.18 1.69
CA LEU A 237 -6.70 14.42 1.83
C LEU A 237 -5.37 14.31 1.08
N GLY A 238 -4.84 15.46 0.65
CA GLY A 238 -3.53 15.54 -0.01
C GLY A 238 -3.52 15.17 -1.50
N ALA A 239 -2.32 14.99 -2.04
CA ALA A 239 -2.10 14.50 -3.40
C ALA A 239 -2.07 12.97 -3.41
N ALA A 240 -2.33 12.38 -4.58
CA ALA A 240 -2.00 10.98 -4.75
C ALA A 240 -0.48 10.89 -4.96
N ASN A 241 0.20 10.01 -4.22
CA ASN A 241 1.66 9.88 -4.27
C ASN A 241 2.09 8.46 -4.67
N VAL A 242 3.36 8.32 -5.03
CA VAL A 242 3.91 7.04 -5.53
C VAL A 242 3.94 5.99 -4.42
N GLU A 243 4.52 6.28 -3.26
CA GLU A 243 4.59 5.34 -2.12
C GLU A 243 3.23 4.73 -1.75
N THR A 244 2.23 5.58 -1.48
CA THR A 244 0.89 5.13 -1.07
C THR A 244 0.23 4.35 -2.20
N THR A 245 0.39 4.79 -3.45
CA THR A 245 -0.14 4.06 -4.60
C THR A 245 0.49 2.68 -4.70
N CYS A 246 1.82 2.56 -4.59
CA CYS A 246 2.51 1.29 -4.68
C CYS A 246 2.08 0.31 -3.58
N LEU A 247 2.05 0.77 -2.32
CA LEU A 247 1.61 -0.07 -1.20
C LEU A 247 0.15 -0.49 -1.35
N SER A 248 -0.73 0.43 -1.76
CA SER A 248 -2.15 0.12 -1.99
C SER A 248 -2.32 -0.94 -3.08
N LEU A 249 -1.56 -0.85 -4.18
CA LEU A 249 -1.61 -1.83 -5.25
C LEU A 249 -1.06 -3.20 -4.84
N LEU A 250 -0.01 -3.24 -4.02
CA LEU A 250 0.47 -4.48 -3.42
C LEU A 250 -0.61 -5.11 -2.53
N ALA A 251 -1.26 -4.32 -1.69
CA ALA A 251 -2.37 -4.79 -0.85
C ALA A 251 -3.55 -5.31 -1.68
N LEU A 252 -3.99 -4.59 -2.72
CA LEU A 252 -5.10 -5.04 -3.57
C LEU A 252 -4.78 -6.35 -4.32
N ARG A 253 -3.50 -6.58 -4.66
CA ARG A 253 -3.07 -7.84 -5.29
C ARG A 253 -3.25 -9.05 -4.35
N THR A 254 -3.15 -8.87 -3.02
CA THR A 254 -3.38 -9.96 -2.05
C THR A 254 -4.86 -10.31 -1.88
N LEU A 255 -5.78 -9.52 -2.46
CA LEU A 255 -7.23 -9.73 -2.40
C LEU A 255 -7.77 -10.48 -3.62
N ARG A 256 -6.92 -10.85 -4.59
CA ARG A 256 -7.30 -11.48 -5.85
C ARG A 256 -7.28 -13.01 -5.81
N ASP A 257 -6.95 -13.58 -4.66
CA ASP A 257 -6.79 -15.02 -4.43
C ASP A 257 -8.02 -15.63 -3.75
#